data_AF-A0A0V1JKE0-F1
#
_entry.id   AF-A0A0V1JKE0-F1
#
_cell.length_a   1.000
_cell.length_b   1.000
_cell.length_c   1.000
_cell.angle_alpha   90.00
_cell.angle_beta   90.00
_cell.angle_gamma   90.00
#
_symmetry.space_group_name_H-M   'P 1'
#
loop_
_entity.id
_entity.type
_entity.pdbx_description
1 polymer ?
#
loop_
_entity_poly.entity_id
_entity_poly.type
_entity_poly.pdbx_seq_one_letter_code
_entity_poly.pdbx_strand_id
1 'polypeptide(L)'
;MDARDQQRRKKNSQQSLSFYNTGQRMQMLDQTQDSELDYLDYSSDNDTTLKSTDRSNTIPQLSEEELPVVLPEHACRYCGYHEPGSVVLCNYCKKWFCNGRLTNSAGSHIVTHLVRSRHKEVTLHSMGPLGETVLECYNCGCRNVFLLGFVSATTESVVVLLCRQPCANQNSLKDLDWDHKQWKPLICDKAFISWLVSLPTLKDMKNTRRIAPADMVKLEELWKENPEGTLEDLENPQNEEEPEAVSLRYENAEHYKSVFGPLIFMEADYECRLKEAQSQQNITVRWDVGLNKKRIAYFSLNKISDTEVKLMAGDELRLNSNYDGKVWRASGHVIKVPDNFGEEVGIELMNAHDAPPPDVTYGYSVDFVWKSTSFDRMFIALRKLTDDGFVSHAIYRKILGHDFEAPPLNILYPKHYSVPGLPELNHSQVMAVREVLTRSMSLIQGPPGTGKTVTSASIVYHLAKAGGTPILVCAPSNVAVDQLAEKINRTGLRVIRMCAKSREAIDSPVNFLALHNQVRYLEGEEELDKLWQLKEETGELSSLDEYRFRFLRSKCERDLLKHADVVCCTCVAAGDPRFNHIRFRAVLIDESTQATEPECLIPIMTGARQVCL
;
A
#
# COMPACT_ATOMS: atom_id res chain seq x y z
N MET A 1 7.25 -35.98 -23.71
CA MET A 1 8.28 -35.09 -23.14
C MET A 1 7.69 -34.05 -22.18
N ASP A 2 6.39 -34.12 -21.85
CA ASP A 2 5.63 -33.05 -21.15
C ASP A 2 5.39 -33.25 -19.64
N ALA A 3 5.79 -34.37 -19.03
CA ALA A 3 5.59 -34.59 -17.60
C ALA A 3 6.66 -33.90 -16.71
N ARG A 4 7.87 -33.67 -17.24
CA ARG A 4 8.98 -33.04 -16.51
C ARG A 4 8.87 -31.50 -16.46
N ASP A 5 8.21 -30.88 -17.44
CA ASP A 5 8.01 -29.42 -17.45
C ASP A 5 6.84 -28.96 -16.57
N GLN A 6 5.83 -29.81 -16.35
CA GLN A 6 4.76 -29.53 -15.39
C GLN A 6 5.25 -29.64 -13.94
N GLN A 7 6.17 -30.55 -13.62
CA GLN A 7 6.80 -30.65 -12.30
C GLN A 7 7.76 -29.47 -12.02
N ARG A 8 8.45 -28.93 -13.03
CA ARG A 8 9.29 -27.73 -12.89
C ARG A 8 8.48 -26.45 -12.63
N ARG A 9 7.31 -26.31 -13.25
CA ARG A 9 6.40 -25.16 -13.02
C ARG A 9 5.69 -25.20 -11.66
N LYS A 10 5.40 -26.39 -11.11
CA LYS A 10 4.91 -26.55 -9.73
C LYS A 10 6.00 -26.28 -8.67
N LYS A 11 7.26 -26.69 -8.93
CA LYS A 11 8.39 -26.36 -8.04
C LYS A 11 8.70 -24.85 -7.98
N ASN A 12 8.62 -24.14 -9.11
CA ASN A 12 8.87 -22.70 -9.15
C ASN A 12 7.74 -21.83 -8.56
N SER A 13 6.50 -22.34 -8.51
CA SER A 13 5.37 -21.63 -7.88
C SER A 13 5.24 -21.90 -6.37
N GLN A 14 5.71 -23.05 -5.88
CA GLN A 14 5.82 -23.33 -4.45
C GLN A 14 7.04 -22.65 -3.80
N GLN A 15 8.15 -22.44 -4.53
CA GLN A 15 9.32 -21.71 -4.02
C GLN A 15 9.09 -20.21 -3.83
N SER A 16 8.10 -19.61 -4.49
CA SER A 16 7.71 -18.20 -4.29
C SER A 16 6.78 -18.00 -3.09
N LEU A 17 6.20 -19.08 -2.53
CA LEU A 17 5.25 -19.03 -1.41
C LEU A 17 5.81 -19.62 -0.10
N SER A 18 6.96 -20.31 -0.14
CA SER A 18 7.54 -20.98 1.05
C SER A 18 8.59 -20.17 1.80
N PHE A 19 8.95 -18.95 1.36
CA PHE A 19 9.95 -18.12 2.04
C PHE A 19 9.35 -17.05 2.97
N TYR A 20 8.02 -16.92 3.00
CA TYR A 20 7.34 -15.91 3.82
C TYR A 20 6.88 -16.42 5.19
N ASN A 21 7.25 -17.64 5.59
CA ASN A 21 6.72 -18.27 6.83
C ASN A 21 7.75 -18.98 7.73
N THR A 22 9.05 -18.71 7.58
CA THR A 22 10.06 -19.29 8.47
C THR A 22 11.11 -18.28 8.87
N GLY A 23 10.78 -17.44 9.84
CA GLY A 23 11.75 -16.87 10.77
C GLY A 23 12.22 -17.98 11.73
N GLN A 24 13.21 -18.77 11.30
CA GLN A 24 13.94 -19.67 12.20
C GLN A 24 15.43 -19.35 12.16
N ARG A 25 15.85 -18.62 13.20
CA ARG A 25 17.10 -18.73 13.96
C ARG A 25 18.20 -19.57 13.26
N MET A 26 19.14 -18.88 12.62
CA MET A 26 20.38 -19.47 12.15
C MET A 26 21.34 -19.58 13.35
N GLN A 27 21.40 -20.75 13.99
CA GLN A 27 22.48 -21.09 14.91
C GLN A 27 23.71 -21.48 14.08
N MET A 28 24.81 -20.78 14.35
CA MET A 28 26.14 -21.08 13.84
C MET A 28 26.57 -22.46 14.37
N LEU A 29 26.89 -23.37 13.45
CA LEU A 29 27.66 -24.57 13.74
C LEU A 29 29.13 -24.18 13.75
N ASP A 30 29.70 -24.05 14.95
CA ASP A 30 31.15 -24.07 15.15
C ASP A 30 31.55 -25.46 15.63
N GLN A 31 32.53 -26.05 14.97
CA GLN A 31 33.10 -27.35 15.28
C GLN A 31 34.31 -27.13 16.19
N THR A 32 34.32 -27.68 17.41
CA THR A 32 35.57 -28.12 18.08
C THR A 32 35.30 -29.03 19.28
N GLN A 33 35.58 -30.32 19.07
CA GLN A 33 36.24 -31.33 19.91
C GLN A 33 36.17 -31.28 21.47
N ASP A 34 35.56 -32.35 22.01
CA ASP A 34 35.98 -33.24 23.11
C ASP A 34 36.98 -32.76 24.17
N SER A 35 36.58 -32.85 25.45
CA SER A 35 37.27 -33.70 26.44
C SER A 35 36.46 -33.85 27.74
N GLU A 36 36.25 -35.11 28.12
CA GLU A 36 35.72 -35.60 29.40
C GLU A 36 36.67 -35.29 30.58
N LEU A 37 36.13 -35.24 31.81
CA LEU A 37 36.61 -35.98 33.00
C LEU A 37 35.83 -35.60 34.28
N ASP A 38 34.88 -36.47 34.65
CA ASP A 38 34.77 -37.22 35.91
C ASP A 38 34.98 -36.63 37.33
N TYR A 39 34.02 -37.06 38.20
CA TYR A 39 34.16 -37.53 39.60
C TYR A 39 34.27 -36.52 40.77
N LEU A 40 33.22 -36.37 41.61
CA LEU A 40 32.88 -37.21 42.79
C LEU A 40 32.01 -36.47 43.84
N ASP A 41 31.08 -37.25 44.39
CA ASP A 41 30.19 -36.97 45.52
C ASP A 41 30.85 -37.46 46.82
N TYR A 42 30.71 -36.73 47.95
CA TYR A 42 30.77 -37.32 49.29
C TYR A 42 30.22 -36.36 50.36
N SER A 43 29.15 -36.80 51.00
CA SER A 43 28.53 -36.32 52.23
C SER A 43 29.36 -36.60 53.49
N SER A 44 29.29 -35.74 54.51
CA SER A 44 29.07 -36.15 55.92
C SER A 44 28.99 -34.96 56.88
N ASP A 45 28.06 -35.10 57.84
CA ASP A 45 27.73 -34.24 58.97
C ASP A 45 28.90 -33.88 59.91
N ASN A 46 28.80 -32.75 60.63
CA ASN A 46 28.83 -32.80 62.09
C ASN A 46 28.33 -31.52 62.78
N ASP A 47 27.59 -31.80 63.85
CA ASP A 47 26.99 -30.97 64.88
C ASP A 47 28.04 -30.24 65.75
N THR A 48 27.74 -29.02 66.24
CA THR A 48 27.75 -28.68 67.70
C THR A 48 27.60 -27.18 68.03
N THR A 49 26.77 -26.98 69.04
CA THR A 49 26.38 -25.82 69.87
C THR A 49 27.48 -24.98 70.54
N LEU A 50 27.29 -23.65 70.73
CA LEU A 50 27.09 -22.94 72.03
C LEU A 50 27.39 -21.42 72.01
N LYS A 51 26.37 -20.64 72.43
CA LYS A 51 26.32 -19.47 73.35
C LYS A 51 27.33 -18.29 73.29
N SER A 52 26.75 -17.12 72.96
CA SER A 52 26.69 -15.83 73.69
C SER A 52 27.95 -15.00 74.08
N THR A 53 27.74 -13.67 74.02
CA THR A 53 28.52 -12.49 74.50
C THR A 53 29.70 -12.09 73.58
N ASP A 54 29.90 -10.84 73.14
CA ASP A 54 29.58 -9.54 73.73
C ASP A 54 29.51 -8.41 72.67
N ARG A 55 28.91 -7.29 73.06
CA ARG A 55 28.66 -6.08 72.24
C ARG A 55 29.94 -5.27 71.97
N SER A 56 30.10 -4.78 70.74
CA SER A 56 30.25 -3.34 70.38
C SER A 56 30.86 -3.16 68.98
N ASN A 57 30.07 -2.64 68.03
CA ASN A 57 30.42 -1.43 67.28
C ASN A 57 29.39 -1.17 66.17
N THR A 58 28.87 0.06 66.21
CA THR A 58 27.92 0.72 65.33
C THR A 58 28.28 0.65 63.84
N ILE A 59 27.33 0.23 63.01
CA ILE A 59 27.32 0.38 61.54
C ILE A 59 25.99 1.08 61.15
N PRO A 60 25.97 2.06 60.22
CA PRO A 60 24.80 2.88 59.93
C PRO A 60 23.68 2.10 59.24
N GLN A 61 22.43 2.39 59.60
CA GLN A 61 21.23 1.88 58.93
C GLN A 61 21.13 2.43 57.50
N LEU A 62 21.14 1.52 56.52
CA LEU A 62 20.62 1.75 55.18
C LEU A 62 19.09 1.56 55.20
N SER A 63 18.39 2.53 54.62
CA SER A 63 16.93 2.60 54.54
C SER A 63 16.36 1.61 53.52
N GLU A 64 15.33 0.88 53.98
CA GLU A 64 14.20 0.24 53.30
C GLU A 64 14.32 -0.03 51.79
N GLU A 65 14.39 -1.33 51.45
CA GLU A 65 14.17 -1.87 50.11
C GLU A 65 12.72 -1.59 49.65
N GLU A 66 12.56 -0.83 48.56
CA GLU A 66 11.27 -0.59 47.90
C GLU A 66 10.77 -1.88 47.22
N LEU A 67 9.68 -2.45 47.75
CA LEU A 67 8.92 -3.53 47.09
C LEU A 67 8.34 -3.04 45.74
N PRO A 68 8.24 -3.90 44.71
CA PRO A 68 7.69 -3.52 43.41
C PRO A 68 6.22 -3.11 43.54
N VAL A 69 5.90 -1.89 43.10
CA VAL A 69 4.53 -1.34 43.10
C VAL A 69 3.68 -2.12 42.08
N VAL A 70 2.82 -3.01 42.56
CA VAL A 70 1.84 -3.72 41.72
C VAL A 70 0.74 -2.75 41.32
N LEU A 71 0.63 -2.45 40.02
CA LEU A 71 -0.41 -1.56 39.50
C LEU A 71 -1.77 -2.27 39.44
N PRO A 72 -2.88 -1.53 39.66
CA PRO A 72 -4.22 -2.07 39.46
C PRO A 72 -4.46 -2.52 38.01
N GLU A 73 -5.37 -3.48 37.81
CA GLU A 73 -5.72 -4.00 36.48
C GLU A 73 -6.23 -2.90 35.52
N HIS A 74 -6.90 -1.87 36.05
CA HIS A 74 -7.42 -0.74 35.29
C HIS A 74 -6.39 0.38 35.05
N ALA A 75 -5.12 0.14 35.34
CA ALA A 75 -4.06 1.09 35.07
C ALA A 75 -3.91 1.35 33.57
N CYS A 76 -3.68 2.62 33.21
CA CYS A 76 -3.44 3.03 31.84
C CYS A 76 -2.24 2.29 31.26
N ARG A 77 -2.44 1.59 30.14
CA ARG A 77 -1.38 0.76 29.56
C ARG A 77 -0.19 1.53 28.99
N TYR A 78 -0.32 2.84 28.80
CA TYR A 78 0.79 3.71 28.40
C TYR A 78 1.61 4.22 29.60
N CYS A 79 0.97 4.89 30.56
CA CYS A 79 1.69 5.59 31.64
C CYS A 79 1.48 5.00 33.05
N GLY A 80 0.63 4.00 33.21
CA GLY A 80 0.30 3.39 34.49
C GLY A 80 -0.69 4.19 35.35
N TYR A 81 -1.21 5.33 34.88
CA TYR A 81 -2.20 6.09 35.64
C TYR A 81 -3.51 5.31 35.85
N HIS A 82 -4.02 5.24 37.08
CA HIS A 82 -5.05 4.28 37.47
C HIS A 82 -6.17 4.89 38.33
N GLU A 83 -6.43 6.20 38.24
CA GLU A 83 -7.57 6.79 38.95
C GLU A 83 -8.89 6.38 38.26
N PRO A 84 -9.84 5.72 38.94
CA PRO A 84 -11.07 5.20 38.35
C PRO A 84 -11.86 6.20 37.50
N GLY A 85 -11.98 7.45 37.95
CA GLY A 85 -12.72 8.49 37.25
C GLY A 85 -12.05 8.99 35.97
N SER A 86 -10.78 8.63 35.72
CA SER A 86 -9.95 9.15 34.63
C SER A 86 -9.52 8.08 33.63
N VAL A 87 -9.90 6.82 33.83
CA VAL A 87 -9.55 5.69 32.97
C VAL A 87 -10.77 5.13 32.25
N VAL A 88 -10.53 4.62 31.04
CA VAL A 88 -11.57 4.12 30.14
C VAL A 88 -11.10 2.79 29.54
N LEU A 89 -11.99 1.81 29.50
CA LEU A 89 -11.74 0.51 28.89
C LEU A 89 -12.03 0.57 27.39
N CYS A 90 -11.08 0.15 26.56
CA CYS A 90 -11.33 -0.09 25.14
C CYS A 90 -11.97 -1.47 24.94
N ASN A 91 -13.16 -1.52 24.34
CA ASN A 91 -13.92 -2.77 24.26
C ASN A 91 -13.36 -3.80 23.29
N TYR A 92 -12.50 -3.38 22.35
CA TYR A 92 -11.87 -4.25 21.36
C TYR A 92 -10.66 -5.00 21.93
N CYS A 93 -9.69 -4.27 22.47
CA CYS A 93 -8.45 -4.84 23.00
C CYS A 93 -8.49 -5.17 24.49
N LYS A 94 -9.58 -4.79 25.18
CA LYS A 94 -9.77 -4.98 26.63
C LYS A 94 -8.67 -4.34 27.49
N LYS A 95 -8.00 -3.30 26.97
CA LYS A 95 -6.99 -2.51 27.69
C LYS A 95 -7.56 -1.18 28.21
N TRP A 96 -7.05 -0.74 29.35
CA TRP A 96 -7.41 0.53 29.98
C TRP A 96 -6.46 1.65 29.57
N PHE A 97 -7.03 2.84 29.35
CA PHE A 97 -6.27 4.05 29.01
C PHE A 97 -6.82 5.26 29.77
N CYS A 98 -5.94 6.16 30.20
CA CYS A 98 -6.35 7.37 30.88
C CYS A 98 -6.75 8.49 29.91
N ASN A 99 -7.50 9.47 30.40
CA ASN A 99 -7.84 10.69 29.68
C ASN A 99 -6.76 11.79 29.82
N GLY A 100 -5.57 11.43 30.31
CA GLY A 100 -4.44 12.35 30.52
C GLY A 100 -3.77 12.79 29.24
N ARG A 101 -3.27 14.04 29.22
CA ARG A 101 -2.42 14.60 28.16
C ARG A 101 -1.00 14.78 28.68
N LEU A 102 -0.01 14.37 27.90
CA LEU A 102 1.38 14.76 28.11
C LEU A 102 1.63 16.14 27.50
N THR A 103 2.59 16.88 28.02
CA THR A 103 2.96 18.24 27.55
C THR A 103 3.35 18.31 26.07
N ASN A 104 3.70 17.17 25.44
CA ASN A 104 4.08 17.05 24.03
C ASN A 104 3.23 16.03 23.24
N SER A 105 2.13 15.50 23.80
CA SER A 105 1.25 14.57 23.07
C SER A 105 0.19 15.34 22.28
N ALA A 106 -0.13 14.85 21.08
CA ALA A 106 -1.18 15.43 20.24
C ALA A 106 -2.58 15.28 20.85
N GLY A 107 -2.81 14.38 21.81
CA GLY A 107 -4.10 14.12 22.45
C GLY A 107 -3.99 13.29 23.74
N SER A 108 -5.14 12.93 24.33
CA SER A 108 -5.18 12.03 25.49
C SER A 108 -4.74 10.61 25.14
N HIS A 109 -4.31 9.81 26.12
CA HIS A 109 -3.89 8.42 25.89
C HIS A 109 -5.00 7.56 25.28
N ILE A 110 -6.22 7.62 25.80
CA ILE A 110 -7.35 6.88 25.22
C ILE A 110 -7.66 7.32 23.79
N VAL A 111 -7.71 8.62 23.49
CA VAL A 111 -8.01 9.09 22.12
C VAL A 111 -6.88 8.71 21.16
N THR A 112 -5.62 8.79 21.60
CA THR A 112 -4.46 8.38 20.81
C THR A 112 -4.54 6.88 20.48
N HIS A 113 -4.82 6.04 21.46
CA HIS A 113 -5.05 4.61 21.25
C HIS A 113 -6.17 4.35 20.24
N LEU A 114 -7.37 4.92 20.47
CA LEU A 114 -8.54 4.68 19.62
C LEU A 114 -8.29 5.09 18.15
N VAL A 115 -7.58 6.19 17.92
CA VAL A 115 -7.22 6.65 16.56
C VAL A 115 -6.24 5.68 15.89
N ARG A 116 -5.18 5.25 16.58
CA ARG A 116 -4.15 4.38 16.00
C ARG A 116 -4.63 2.95 15.77
N SER A 117 -5.32 2.40 16.76
CA SER A 117 -5.90 1.04 16.71
C SER A 117 -7.21 0.97 15.92
N ARG A 118 -7.79 2.13 15.55
CA ARG A 118 -9.08 2.26 14.84
C ARG A 118 -10.27 1.70 15.61
N HIS A 119 -10.12 1.55 16.92
CA HIS A 119 -11.17 1.18 17.84
C HIS A 119 -12.12 2.35 18.10
N LYS A 120 -13.38 2.04 18.39
CA LYS A 120 -14.46 3.06 18.43
C LYS A 120 -15.36 2.97 19.66
N GLU A 121 -15.23 1.90 20.45
CA GLU A 121 -16.17 1.54 21.52
C GLU A 121 -15.43 1.48 22.84
N VAL A 122 -16.04 2.07 23.87
CA VAL A 122 -15.45 2.15 25.19
C VAL A 122 -16.46 1.93 26.30
N THR A 123 -15.96 1.52 27.46
CA THR A 123 -16.72 1.35 28.70
C THR A 123 -16.07 2.17 29.82
N LEU A 124 -16.90 2.85 30.60
CA LEU A 124 -16.46 3.60 31.78
C LEU A 124 -16.16 2.68 32.95
N HIS A 125 -15.31 3.12 33.87
CA HIS A 125 -14.99 2.36 35.08
C HIS A 125 -16.19 2.27 36.05
N SER A 126 -16.33 1.14 36.75
CA SER A 126 -17.43 0.87 37.71
C SER A 126 -17.53 1.88 38.85
N MET A 127 -16.38 2.38 39.31
CA MET A 127 -16.27 3.44 40.32
C MET A 127 -16.20 4.87 39.72
N GLY A 128 -16.47 5.02 38.42
CA GLY A 128 -16.48 6.32 37.73
C GLY A 128 -17.80 7.11 37.94
N PRO A 129 -17.88 8.36 37.44
CA PRO A 129 -19.03 9.24 37.66
C PRO A 129 -20.40 8.67 37.24
N LEU A 130 -20.41 7.77 36.26
CA LEU A 130 -21.63 7.12 35.73
C LEU A 130 -21.62 5.60 35.91
N GLY A 131 -20.70 5.07 36.72
CA GLY A 131 -20.50 3.63 36.87
C GLY A 131 -20.08 2.90 35.58
N GLU A 132 -20.20 1.58 35.59
CA GLU A 132 -19.82 0.73 34.45
C GLU A 132 -20.85 0.84 33.32
N THR A 133 -20.59 1.78 32.42
CA THR A 133 -21.50 2.10 31.31
C THR A 133 -20.77 2.05 29.98
N VAL A 134 -21.33 1.31 29.02
CA VAL A 134 -20.91 1.34 27.62
C VAL A 134 -21.47 2.61 26.99
N LEU A 135 -20.61 3.44 26.39
CA LEU A 135 -21.07 4.68 25.75
C LEU A 135 -21.78 4.36 24.43
N GLU A 136 -23.08 4.60 24.38
CA GLU A 136 -23.89 4.40 23.18
C GLU A 136 -24.95 5.49 22.98
N CYS A 137 -25.35 5.68 21.73
CA CYS A 137 -26.41 6.60 21.36
C CYS A 137 -27.75 6.08 21.87
N TYR A 138 -28.46 6.88 22.66
CA TYR A 138 -29.78 6.54 23.19
C TYR A 138 -30.79 6.15 22.11
N ASN A 139 -30.72 6.78 20.94
CA ASN A 139 -31.71 6.60 19.86
C ASN A 139 -31.42 5.40 18.94
N CYS A 140 -30.16 5.14 18.60
CA CYS A 140 -29.80 4.11 17.61
C CYS A 140 -28.84 3.03 18.12
N GLY A 141 -28.42 3.10 19.38
CA GLY A 141 -27.45 2.17 19.97
C GLY A 141 -26.04 2.26 19.39
N CYS A 142 -25.73 3.28 18.58
CA CYS A 142 -24.39 3.43 18.01
C CYS A 142 -23.35 3.66 19.11
N ARG A 143 -22.29 2.84 19.12
CA ARG A 143 -21.22 2.87 20.14
C ARG A 143 -19.96 3.61 19.72
N ASN A 144 -19.98 4.26 18.55
CA ASN A 144 -18.83 4.97 18.04
C ASN A 144 -18.64 6.31 18.75
N VAL A 145 -17.72 6.37 19.71
CA VAL A 145 -17.45 7.55 20.54
C VAL A 145 -17.10 8.81 19.75
N PHE A 146 -16.57 8.68 18.53
CA PHE A 146 -16.25 9.82 17.67
C PHE A 146 -17.48 10.47 17.02
N LEU A 147 -18.61 9.75 17.00
CA LEU A 147 -19.89 10.25 16.49
C LEU A 147 -20.81 10.70 17.62
N LEU A 148 -20.54 10.26 18.85
CA LEU A 148 -21.35 10.57 20.02
C LEU A 148 -21.08 12.00 20.51
N GLY A 149 -22.15 12.62 20.97
CA GLY A 149 -22.14 13.83 21.74
C GLY A 149 -23.30 13.82 22.71
N PHE A 150 -23.43 14.89 23.47
CA PHE A 150 -24.44 15.03 24.49
C PHE A 150 -25.29 16.28 24.28
N VAL A 151 -26.54 16.20 24.73
CA VAL A 151 -27.47 17.33 24.81
C VAL A 151 -28.00 17.39 26.25
N SER A 152 -28.09 18.59 26.81
CA SER A 152 -28.64 18.85 28.14
C SER A 152 -30.08 19.33 28.06
N ALA A 153 -30.94 18.87 28.98
CA ALA A 153 -32.29 19.41 29.13
C ALA A 153 -32.22 20.80 29.75
N THR A 154 -33.20 21.65 29.41
CA THR A 154 -33.29 23.02 29.96
C THR A 154 -33.87 23.05 31.38
N THR A 155 -34.57 22.00 31.79
CA THR A 155 -35.36 21.96 33.05
C THR A 155 -34.88 20.91 34.05
N GLU A 156 -34.07 19.93 33.63
CA GLU A 156 -33.48 18.92 34.51
C GLU A 156 -32.01 18.70 34.13
N SER A 157 -31.14 18.44 35.10
CA SER A 157 -29.72 18.11 34.89
C SER A 157 -29.50 16.70 34.29
N VAL A 158 -30.38 16.32 33.36
CA VAL A 158 -30.33 15.06 32.61
C VAL A 158 -29.58 15.32 31.31
N VAL A 159 -28.65 14.41 30.99
CA VAL A 159 -27.83 14.46 29.79
C VAL A 159 -28.10 13.22 28.95
N VAL A 160 -28.37 13.40 27.66
CA VAL A 160 -28.63 12.30 26.72
C VAL A 160 -27.51 12.21 25.69
N LEU A 161 -27.03 10.99 25.43
CA LEU A 161 -26.02 10.72 24.40
C LEU A 161 -26.67 10.46 23.04
N LEU A 162 -26.29 11.23 22.03
CA LEU A 162 -26.82 11.14 20.67
C LEU A 162 -25.70 11.23 19.62
N CYS A 163 -25.87 10.49 18.51
CA CYS A 163 -25.04 10.68 17.33
C CYS A 163 -25.22 12.07 16.72
N ARG A 164 -24.13 12.69 16.25
CA ARG A 164 -24.18 13.98 15.52
C ARG A 164 -25.14 13.95 14.34
N GLN A 165 -25.10 12.87 13.55
CA GLN A 165 -26.05 12.59 12.49
C GLN A 165 -26.31 11.08 12.41
N PRO A 166 -27.55 10.64 12.10
CA PRO A 166 -28.74 11.47 11.90
C PRO A 166 -29.43 11.88 13.21
N CYS A 167 -29.10 11.27 14.35
CA CYS A 167 -29.92 11.30 15.57
C CYS A 167 -30.11 12.69 16.18
N ALA A 168 -29.06 13.50 16.29
CA ALA A 168 -29.18 14.86 16.81
C ALA A 168 -29.97 15.79 15.86
N ASN A 169 -30.11 15.44 14.58
CA ASN A 169 -30.81 16.22 13.55
C ASN A 169 -32.21 15.69 13.20
N GLN A 170 -32.68 14.60 13.84
CA GLN A 170 -34.00 14.04 13.58
C GLN A 170 -35.10 14.85 14.28
N ASN A 171 -36.08 15.34 13.52
CA ASN A 171 -37.24 16.11 13.99
C ASN A 171 -38.23 15.32 14.86
N SER A 172 -38.00 14.01 15.09
CA SER A 172 -38.88 13.11 15.83
C SER A 172 -38.73 13.19 17.36
N LEU A 173 -37.80 13.99 17.87
CA LEU A 173 -37.54 14.17 19.32
C LEU A 173 -38.19 15.44 19.90
N LYS A 174 -39.16 16.05 19.20
CA LYS A 174 -39.84 17.29 19.62
C LYS A 174 -40.65 17.18 20.93
N ASP A 175 -40.95 15.97 21.38
CA ASP A 175 -41.78 15.74 22.57
C ASP A 175 -41.04 15.82 23.91
N LEU A 176 -39.71 16.05 23.92
CA LEU A 176 -38.90 16.05 25.15
C LEU A 176 -38.10 17.37 25.41
N ASP A 177 -38.45 18.51 24.81
CA ASP A 177 -37.85 19.83 25.12
C ASP A 177 -36.29 19.91 25.04
N TRP A 178 -35.64 19.07 24.22
CA TRP A 178 -34.18 19.12 24.02
C TRP A 178 -33.80 20.17 22.97
N ASP A 179 -32.90 21.09 23.33
CA ASP A 179 -32.37 22.06 22.36
C ASP A 179 -31.28 21.43 21.48
N HIS A 180 -31.66 21.01 20.26
CA HIS A 180 -30.77 20.42 19.26
C HIS A 180 -29.55 21.30 18.91
N LYS A 181 -29.61 22.62 19.14
CA LYS A 181 -28.48 23.53 18.90
C LYS A 181 -27.37 23.41 19.96
N GLN A 182 -27.63 22.70 21.06
CA GLN A 182 -26.69 22.54 22.17
C GLN A 182 -25.89 21.23 22.11
N TRP A 183 -25.99 20.46 21.03
CA TRP A 183 -25.19 19.24 20.87
C TRP A 183 -23.70 19.56 20.97
N LYS A 184 -23.01 18.86 21.88
CA LYS A 184 -21.56 18.96 22.09
C LYS A 184 -20.91 17.58 21.96
N PRO A 185 -19.76 17.46 21.29
CA PRO A 185 -19.10 16.17 21.13
C PRO A 185 -18.60 15.62 22.47
N LEU A 186 -18.56 14.29 22.60
CA LEU A 186 -17.95 13.63 23.75
C LEU A 186 -16.41 13.79 23.78
N ILE A 187 -15.80 13.92 22.61
CA ILE A 187 -14.37 14.15 22.46
C ILE A 187 -14.16 15.59 22.00
N CYS A 188 -13.50 16.39 22.84
CA CYS A 188 -13.15 17.77 22.56
C CYS A 188 -11.64 17.97 22.79
N ASP A 189 -10.98 18.71 21.90
CA ASP A 189 -9.52 18.93 21.95
C ASP A 189 -8.72 17.61 22.10
N LYS A 190 -9.19 16.55 21.43
CA LYS A 190 -8.58 15.21 21.43
C LYS A 190 -8.51 14.55 22.83
N ALA A 191 -9.45 14.88 23.71
CA ALA A 191 -9.69 14.18 24.97
C ALA A 191 -11.19 14.01 25.22
N PHE A 192 -11.57 13.06 26.08
CA PHE A 192 -12.94 13.01 26.58
C PHE A 192 -13.24 14.24 27.43
N ILE A 193 -14.48 14.70 27.39
CA ILE A 193 -15.00 15.75 28.27
C ILE A 193 -14.83 15.39 29.76
N SER A 194 -14.39 16.38 30.55
CA SER A 194 -13.89 16.17 31.92
C SER A 194 -14.93 15.67 32.93
N TRP A 195 -16.21 16.00 32.75
CA TRP A 195 -17.27 15.53 33.64
C TRP A 195 -17.62 14.05 33.39
N LEU A 196 -17.35 13.54 32.17
CA LEU A 196 -17.58 12.14 31.82
C LEU A 196 -16.37 11.29 32.17
N VAL A 197 -15.17 11.78 31.84
CA VAL A 197 -13.90 11.16 32.18
C VAL A 197 -12.96 12.25 32.67
N SER A 198 -12.65 12.20 33.96
CA SER A 198 -11.83 13.20 34.64
C SER A 198 -10.46 13.35 34.00
N LEU A 199 -9.96 14.59 33.97
CA LEU A 199 -8.61 14.87 33.51
C LEU A 199 -7.65 14.75 34.72
N PRO A 200 -6.60 13.93 34.63
CA PRO A 200 -5.59 13.83 35.68
C PRO A 200 -4.90 15.18 35.90
N THR A 201 -4.55 15.50 37.15
CA THR A 201 -3.86 16.77 37.43
C THR A 201 -2.38 16.71 37.05
N LEU A 202 -1.74 17.88 36.88
CA LEU A 202 -0.30 17.95 36.60
C LEU A 202 0.57 17.34 37.72
N LYS A 203 0.07 17.30 38.96
CA LYS A 203 0.78 16.66 40.07
C LYS A 203 0.71 15.15 39.94
N ASP A 204 -0.46 14.61 39.61
CA ASP A 204 -0.67 13.18 39.47
C ASP A 204 0.13 12.61 38.29
N MET A 205 0.20 13.36 37.19
CA MET A 205 0.97 12.99 36.00
C MET A 205 2.48 12.92 36.24
N LYS A 206 3.03 13.66 37.22
CA LYS A 206 4.46 13.57 37.56
C LYS A 206 4.87 12.22 38.12
N ASN A 207 3.92 11.52 38.75
CA ASN A 207 4.14 10.23 39.39
C ASN A 207 3.86 9.04 38.45
N THR A 208 3.54 9.32 37.19
CA THR A 208 3.26 8.29 36.16
C THR A 208 4.49 8.02 35.31
N ARG A 209 4.54 6.83 34.68
CA ARG A 209 5.59 6.49 33.72
C ARG A 209 5.55 7.48 32.56
N ARG A 210 6.67 8.12 32.27
CA ARG A 210 6.83 8.97 31.09
C ARG A 210 7.03 8.08 29.88
N ILE A 211 6.15 8.22 28.89
CA ILE A 211 6.23 7.53 27.61
C ILE A 211 6.36 8.59 26.51
N ALA A 212 7.33 8.43 25.60
CA ALA A 212 7.45 9.36 24.49
C ALA A 212 6.35 9.08 23.46
N PRO A 213 5.93 10.10 22.66
CA PRO A 213 5.00 9.86 21.56
C PRO A 213 5.47 8.81 20.55
N ALA A 214 6.78 8.69 20.33
CA ALA A 214 7.39 7.66 19.48
C ALA A 214 7.19 6.25 20.06
N ASP A 215 7.40 6.07 21.37
CA ASP A 215 7.25 4.77 22.03
C ASP A 215 5.79 4.32 22.06
N MET A 216 4.83 5.26 22.20
CA MET A 216 3.41 4.95 22.03
C MET A 216 3.10 4.41 20.63
N VAL A 217 3.81 4.88 19.59
CA VAL A 217 3.64 4.36 18.22
C VAL A 217 4.12 2.93 18.15
N LYS A 218 5.35 2.70 18.58
CA LYS A 218 5.98 1.38 18.56
C LYS A 218 5.19 0.37 19.38
N LEU A 219 4.66 0.77 20.52
CA LEU A 219 3.86 -0.09 21.39
C LEU A 219 2.52 -0.49 20.73
N GLU A 220 1.87 0.44 20.02
CA GLU A 220 0.65 0.14 19.26
C GLU A 220 0.93 -0.79 18.06
N GLU A 221 2.12 -0.70 17.47
CA GLU A 221 2.55 -1.62 16.41
C GLU A 221 2.86 -3.00 16.97
N LEU A 222 3.61 -3.07 18.07
CA LEU A 222 3.88 -4.30 18.81
C LEU A 222 2.57 -5.01 19.18
N TRP A 223 1.55 -4.29 19.63
CA TRP A 223 0.25 -4.87 19.99
C TRP A 223 -0.55 -5.47 18.84
N LYS A 224 -0.20 -5.18 17.58
CA LYS A 224 -0.81 -5.86 16.43
C LYS A 224 -0.36 -7.31 16.32
N GLU A 225 0.89 -7.58 16.68
CA GLU A 225 1.51 -8.90 16.57
C GLU A 225 1.54 -9.64 17.91
N ASN A 226 1.82 -8.90 18.99
CA ASN A 226 1.86 -9.40 20.36
C ASN A 226 0.97 -8.53 21.27
N PRO A 227 -0.30 -8.91 21.49
CA PRO A 227 -1.23 -8.16 22.33
C PRO A 227 -0.77 -7.93 23.78
N GLU A 228 0.08 -8.80 24.32
CA GLU A 228 0.61 -8.68 25.69
C GLU A 228 1.94 -7.91 25.77
N GLY A 229 2.45 -7.42 24.63
CA GLY A 229 3.68 -6.66 24.56
C GLY A 229 3.71 -5.46 25.51
N THR A 230 4.87 -5.24 26.12
CA THR A 230 5.13 -4.18 27.08
C THR A 230 6.17 -3.20 26.54
N LEU A 231 6.36 -2.08 27.23
CA LEU A 231 7.41 -1.12 26.87
C LEU A 231 8.82 -1.73 26.99
N GLU A 232 9.01 -2.71 27.87
CA GLU A 232 10.29 -3.41 28.06
C GLU A 232 10.65 -4.27 26.84
N ASP A 233 9.64 -4.76 26.11
CA ASP A 233 9.84 -5.49 24.86
C ASP A 233 10.32 -4.58 23.71
N LEU A 234 10.08 -3.27 23.81
CA LEU A 234 10.59 -2.27 22.86
C LEU A 234 12.06 -1.91 23.10
N GLU A 235 12.57 -2.14 24.32
CA GLU A 235 13.96 -1.86 24.70
C GLU A 235 14.91 -2.99 24.27
N ASN A 236 14.39 -4.10 23.74
CA ASN A 236 15.17 -5.25 23.30
C ASN A 236 15.54 -5.13 21.80
N PRO A 237 16.79 -4.76 21.42
CA PRO A 237 17.13 -4.29 20.07
C PRO A 237 17.29 -5.41 19.02
N GLN A 238 16.86 -6.64 19.30
CA GLN A 238 17.25 -7.79 18.48
C GLN A 238 16.48 -7.95 17.16
N ASN A 239 15.54 -7.07 16.80
CA ASN A 239 14.69 -7.31 15.62
C ASN A 239 14.28 -6.10 14.74
N GLU A 240 14.89 -4.92 14.88
CA GLU A 240 14.64 -3.82 13.93
C GLU A 240 15.97 -3.22 13.46
N GLU A 241 16.62 -3.88 12.49
CA GLU A 241 17.64 -3.19 11.68
C GLU A 241 16.92 -2.11 10.87
N GLU A 242 17.07 -0.84 11.27
CA GLU A 242 16.65 0.29 10.45
C GLU A 242 17.29 0.17 9.05
N PRO A 243 16.53 0.41 7.97
CA PRO A 243 17.06 0.26 6.63
C PRO A 243 18.21 1.24 6.39
N GLU A 244 19.24 0.77 5.70
CA GLU A 244 20.38 1.60 5.31
C GLU A 244 19.93 2.79 4.44
N ALA A 245 20.54 3.96 4.65
CA ALA A 245 20.22 5.16 3.91
C ALA A 245 20.69 5.10 2.44
N VAL A 246 19.91 5.72 1.55
CA VAL A 246 20.26 5.86 0.13
C VAL A 246 21.58 6.61 -0.03
N SER A 247 22.48 6.07 -0.85
CA SER A 247 23.84 6.58 -1.05
C SER A 247 24.03 7.12 -2.47
N LEU A 248 24.95 8.08 -2.64
CA LEU A 248 25.30 8.60 -3.98
C LEU A 248 26.11 7.60 -4.82
N ARG A 249 26.72 6.61 -4.17
CA ARG A 249 27.58 5.59 -4.77
C ARG A 249 27.33 4.25 -4.09
N TYR A 250 27.32 3.19 -4.88
CA TYR A 250 27.09 1.82 -4.43
C TYR A 250 28.24 0.93 -4.89
N GLU A 251 28.77 0.11 -4.00
CA GLU A 251 29.91 -0.77 -4.29
C GLU A 251 29.62 -1.73 -5.46
N ASN A 252 28.41 -2.28 -5.48
CA ASN A 252 27.94 -3.22 -6.47
C ASN A 252 26.41 -3.27 -6.49
N ALA A 253 25.85 -4.04 -7.42
CA ALA A 253 24.40 -4.19 -7.56
C ALA A 253 23.72 -4.90 -6.37
N GLU A 254 24.42 -5.77 -5.62
CA GLU A 254 23.86 -6.39 -4.43
C GLU A 254 23.72 -5.38 -3.28
N HIS A 255 24.71 -4.49 -3.10
CA HIS A 255 24.60 -3.36 -2.17
C HIS A 255 23.46 -2.41 -2.57
N TYR A 256 23.34 -2.06 -3.86
CA TYR A 256 22.19 -1.25 -4.33
C TYR A 256 20.84 -1.92 -3.98
N LYS A 257 20.74 -3.24 -4.18
CA LYS A 257 19.54 -4.03 -3.88
C LYS A 257 19.28 -4.17 -2.37
N SER A 258 20.31 -4.29 -1.53
CA SER A 258 20.15 -4.36 -0.07
C SER A 258 19.63 -3.05 0.52
N VAL A 259 19.96 -1.92 -0.09
CA VAL A 259 19.45 -0.59 0.30
C VAL A 259 18.01 -0.39 -0.18
N PHE A 260 17.73 -0.58 -1.48
CA PHE A 260 16.39 -0.30 -2.02
C PHE A 260 15.34 -1.39 -1.71
N GLY A 261 15.75 -2.64 -1.48
CA GLY A 261 14.84 -3.75 -1.23
C GLY A 261 13.93 -3.53 -0.01
N PRO A 262 14.48 -3.24 1.17
CA PRO A 262 13.71 -2.90 2.37
C PRO A 262 12.80 -1.68 2.17
N LEU A 263 13.27 -0.63 1.49
CA LEU A 263 12.48 0.58 1.25
C LEU A 263 11.23 0.30 0.39
N ILE A 264 11.38 -0.51 -0.67
CA ILE A 264 10.23 -0.95 -1.50
C ILE A 264 9.27 -1.80 -0.67
N PHE A 265 9.80 -2.69 0.19
CA PHE A 265 8.98 -3.53 1.05
C PHE A 265 8.15 -2.71 2.05
N MET A 266 8.78 -1.73 2.70
CA MET A 266 8.12 -0.84 3.65
C MET A 266 6.99 -0.04 2.98
N GLU A 267 7.22 0.49 1.79
CA GLU A 267 6.19 1.20 1.02
C GLU A 267 5.05 0.25 0.60
N ALA A 268 5.39 -0.98 0.16
CA ALA A 268 4.39 -1.97 -0.24
C ALA A 268 3.50 -2.39 0.94
N ASP A 269 4.08 -2.66 2.10
CA ASP A 269 3.37 -3.01 3.33
C ASP A 269 2.52 -1.82 3.82
N TYR A 270 3.06 -0.60 3.75
CA TYR A 270 2.31 0.61 4.08
C TYR A 270 1.08 0.80 3.17
N GLU A 271 1.24 0.69 1.84
CA GLU A 271 0.12 0.82 0.90
C GLU A 271 -0.91 -0.30 1.08
N CYS A 272 -0.46 -1.53 1.32
CA CYS A 272 -1.32 -2.67 1.60
C CYS A 272 -2.20 -2.40 2.82
N ARG A 273 -1.56 -2.04 3.94
CA ARG A 273 -2.25 -1.68 5.19
C ARG A 273 -3.20 -0.51 4.99
N LEU A 274 -2.84 0.50 4.19
CA LEU A 274 -3.67 1.67 3.90
C LEU A 274 -4.91 1.33 3.05
N LYS A 275 -4.82 0.35 2.14
CA LYS A 275 -5.98 -0.12 1.36
C LYS A 275 -6.89 -1.04 2.17
N GLU A 276 -6.35 -2.04 2.85
CA GLU A 276 -7.15 -2.99 3.65
C GLU A 276 -7.88 -2.26 4.79
N ALA A 277 -7.24 -1.22 5.32
CA ALA A 277 -7.81 -0.23 6.22
C ALA A 277 -9.13 0.42 5.78
N GLN A 278 -9.44 0.43 4.49
CA GLN A 278 -10.60 1.12 3.92
C GLN A 278 -11.82 0.22 3.81
N SER A 279 -11.72 -1.04 4.25
CA SER A 279 -12.84 -1.96 4.30
C SER A 279 -14.05 -1.36 5.01
N GLN A 280 -15.20 -1.46 4.37
CA GLN A 280 -16.46 -0.93 4.86
C GLN A 280 -17.43 -2.06 5.16
N GLN A 281 -18.09 -1.99 6.32
CA GLN A 281 -19.07 -2.96 6.77
C GLN A 281 -20.48 -2.39 6.69
N ASN A 282 -21.48 -3.28 6.75
CA ASN A 282 -22.90 -2.95 6.75
C ASN A 282 -23.33 -2.15 5.51
N ILE A 283 -22.86 -2.59 4.35
CA ILE A 283 -23.20 -1.99 3.06
C ILE A 283 -24.53 -2.58 2.57
N THR A 284 -25.35 -1.69 2.00
CA THR A 284 -26.53 -2.08 1.24
C THR A 284 -26.17 -2.25 -0.24
N VAL A 285 -26.44 -3.42 -0.80
CA VAL A 285 -26.15 -3.78 -2.19
C VAL A 285 -27.45 -3.83 -2.98
N ARG A 286 -27.48 -3.16 -4.12
CA ARG A 286 -28.49 -3.31 -5.16
C ARG A 286 -27.91 -4.18 -6.28
N TRP A 287 -28.56 -5.30 -6.53
CA TRP A 287 -28.15 -6.23 -7.58
C TRP A 287 -28.73 -5.86 -8.94
N ASP A 288 -27.96 -6.12 -9.98
CA ASP A 288 -28.35 -5.98 -11.37
C ASP A 288 -27.67 -7.04 -12.24
N VAL A 289 -28.11 -7.18 -13.49
CA VAL A 289 -27.51 -8.08 -14.48
C VAL A 289 -27.10 -7.25 -15.69
N GLY A 290 -25.80 -7.26 -15.99
CA GLY A 290 -25.27 -6.58 -17.15
C GLY A 290 -25.75 -7.20 -18.47
N LEU A 291 -25.59 -6.47 -19.58
CA LEU A 291 -25.91 -6.98 -20.92
C LEU A 291 -25.11 -8.24 -21.29
N ASN A 292 -23.92 -8.40 -20.69
CA ASN A 292 -23.07 -9.58 -20.79
C ASN A 292 -23.50 -10.75 -19.87
N LYS A 293 -24.70 -10.67 -19.26
CA LYS A 293 -25.26 -11.64 -18.31
C LYS A 293 -24.46 -11.81 -17.02
N LYS A 294 -23.48 -10.96 -16.75
CA LYS A 294 -22.75 -10.98 -15.48
C LYS A 294 -23.51 -10.23 -14.40
N ARG A 295 -23.31 -10.65 -13.16
CA ARG A 295 -23.93 -10.05 -11.99
C ARG A 295 -23.19 -8.78 -11.60
N ILE A 296 -23.93 -7.70 -11.42
CA ILE A 296 -23.42 -6.39 -11.03
C ILE A 296 -23.96 -6.05 -9.64
N ALA A 297 -23.09 -5.55 -8.77
CA ALA A 297 -23.45 -5.03 -7.46
C ALA A 297 -23.24 -3.51 -7.44
N TYR A 298 -24.29 -2.77 -7.09
CA TYR A 298 -24.23 -1.34 -6.84
C TYR A 298 -24.35 -1.07 -5.34
N PHE A 299 -23.53 -0.18 -4.82
CA PHE A 299 -23.56 0.20 -3.41
C PHE A 299 -22.97 1.60 -3.21
N SER A 300 -23.28 2.23 -2.08
CA SER A 300 -22.67 3.51 -1.70
C SER A 300 -21.57 3.26 -0.67
N LEU A 301 -20.41 3.90 -0.86
CA LEU A 301 -19.33 3.89 0.13
C LEU A 301 -19.35 5.19 0.92
N ASN A 302 -19.23 5.08 2.24
CA ASN A 302 -19.15 6.24 3.12
C ASN A 302 -17.76 6.88 2.97
N LYS A 303 -17.69 8.16 2.56
CA LYS A 303 -16.46 9.00 2.57
C LYS A 303 -15.32 8.56 1.63
N ILE A 304 -15.57 8.41 0.33
CA ILE A 304 -14.44 8.26 -0.65
C ILE A 304 -13.69 9.59 -0.87
N SER A 305 -14.37 10.74 -0.76
CA SER A 305 -13.84 12.03 -1.20
C SER A 305 -12.66 12.59 -0.40
N ASP A 306 -12.47 12.14 0.84
CA ASP A 306 -11.41 12.62 1.76
C ASP A 306 -10.28 11.60 2.01
N THR A 307 -10.33 10.43 1.36
CA THR A 307 -9.28 9.40 1.48
C THR A 307 -8.17 9.60 0.46
N GLU A 308 -6.92 9.35 0.85
CA GLU A 308 -5.75 9.38 -0.05
C GLU A 308 -5.84 8.38 -1.22
N VAL A 309 -6.66 7.33 -1.08
CA VAL A 309 -6.89 6.32 -2.12
C VAL A 309 -8.12 6.70 -2.95
N LYS A 310 -7.89 7.04 -4.21
CA LYS A 310 -8.96 7.29 -5.19
C LYS A 310 -9.37 5.99 -5.88
N LEU A 311 -10.66 5.67 -5.80
CA LEU A 311 -11.25 4.56 -6.54
C LEU A 311 -11.27 4.89 -8.04
N MET A 312 -10.79 3.98 -8.88
CA MET A 312 -10.79 4.09 -10.33
C MET A 312 -11.59 2.96 -10.99
N ALA A 313 -12.11 3.22 -12.18
CA ALA A 313 -12.67 2.16 -13.02
C ALA A 313 -11.59 1.11 -13.31
N GLY A 314 -11.95 -0.17 -13.18
CA GLY A 314 -11.06 -1.32 -13.30
C GLY A 314 -10.36 -1.74 -12.01
N ASP A 315 -10.48 -0.98 -10.92
CA ASP A 315 -10.00 -1.42 -9.61
C ASP A 315 -10.74 -2.67 -9.15
N GLU A 316 -10.08 -3.49 -8.34
CA GLU A 316 -10.67 -4.72 -7.81
C GLU A 316 -11.18 -4.49 -6.39
N LEU A 317 -12.46 -4.75 -6.18
CA LEU A 317 -13.09 -4.76 -4.87
C LEU A 317 -13.58 -6.18 -4.56
N ARG A 318 -13.54 -6.55 -3.29
CA ARG A 318 -14.07 -7.82 -2.81
C ARG A 318 -15.32 -7.56 -1.99
N LEU A 319 -16.44 -8.11 -2.45
CA LEU A 319 -17.70 -8.08 -1.73
C LEU A 319 -17.81 -9.35 -0.87
N ASN A 320 -18.10 -9.19 0.41
CA ASN A 320 -18.31 -10.28 1.34
C ASN A 320 -19.72 -10.22 1.92
N SER A 321 -20.26 -11.39 2.27
CA SER A 321 -21.55 -11.53 2.96
C SER A 321 -21.48 -12.71 3.93
N ASN A 322 -22.18 -12.61 5.05
CA ASN A 322 -22.44 -13.74 5.95
C ASN A 322 -23.96 -13.98 6.00
N TYR A 323 -24.49 -14.44 4.88
CA TYR A 323 -25.92 -14.69 4.72
C TYR A 323 -26.22 -16.15 5.07
N ASP A 324 -27.24 -16.38 5.91
CA ASP A 324 -27.71 -17.72 6.30
C ASP A 324 -26.60 -18.62 6.90
N GLY A 325 -25.68 -18.00 7.65
CA GLY A 325 -24.52 -18.68 8.24
C GLY A 325 -23.45 -19.13 7.23
N LYS A 326 -23.60 -18.80 5.95
CA LYS A 326 -22.62 -19.08 4.89
C LYS A 326 -21.81 -17.82 4.58
N VAL A 327 -20.50 -17.94 4.76
CA VAL A 327 -19.55 -16.90 4.37
C VAL A 327 -19.36 -16.95 2.86
N TRP A 328 -19.82 -15.91 2.17
CA TRP A 328 -19.65 -15.73 0.74
C TRP A 328 -18.70 -14.57 0.47
N ARG A 329 -17.84 -14.73 -0.54
CA ARG A 329 -16.89 -13.71 -1.00
C ARG A 329 -16.76 -13.76 -2.51
N ALA A 330 -16.81 -12.60 -3.17
CA ALA A 330 -16.51 -12.49 -4.59
C ALA A 330 -15.74 -11.21 -4.90
N SER A 331 -14.69 -11.34 -5.72
CA SER A 331 -14.03 -10.18 -6.32
C SER A 331 -14.81 -9.70 -7.54
N GLY A 332 -14.84 -8.38 -7.72
CA GLY A 332 -15.38 -7.72 -8.90
C GLY A 332 -14.51 -6.53 -9.32
N HIS A 333 -14.64 -6.14 -10.58
CA HIS A 333 -13.99 -4.94 -11.10
C HIS A 333 -14.95 -3.76 -11.06
N VAL A 334 -14.45 -2.58 -10.67
CA VAL A 334 -15.21 -1.33 -10.67
C VAL A 334 -15.55 -0.95 -12.10
N ILE A 335 -16.84 -0.86 -12.40
CA ILE A 335 -17.38 -0.40 -13.69
C ILE A 335 -17.99 1.00 -13.60
N LYS A 336 -18.35 1.43 -12.38
CA LYS A 336 -18.87 2.77 -12.10
C LYS A 336 -18.24 3.31 -10.83
N VAL A 337 -17.67 4.51 -10.92
CA VAL A 337 -17.19 5.29 -9.78
C VAL A 337 -18.20 6.41 -9.48
N PRO A 338 -18.26 6.94 -8.24
CA PRO A 338 -19.13 8.05 -7.90
C PRO A 338 -18.78 9.28 -8.76
N ASP A 339 -19.79 9.90 -9.33
CA ASP A 339 -19.68 11.07 -10.20
C ASP A 339 -20.79 12.09 -9.89
N ASN A 340 -20.87 13.15 -10.68
CA ASN A 340 -21.90 14.19 -10.52
C ASN A 340 -23.33 13.67 -10.75
N PHE A 341 -23.50 12.45 -11.26
CA PHE A 341 -24.79 11.83 -11.59
C PHE A 341 -25.19 10.72 -10.60
N GLY A 342 -24.34 10.36 -9.64
CA GLY A 342 -24.71 9.47 -8.54
C GLY A 342 -23.54 9.07 -7.63
N GLU A 343 -23.87 8.78 -6.36
CA GLU A 343 -22.89 8.38 -5.34
C GLU A 343 -22.60 6.85 -5.32
N GLU A 344 -23.28 6.10 -6.18
CA GLU A 344 -23.14 4.64 -6.24
C GLU A 344 -21.85 4.21 -6.94
N VAL A 345 -21.11 3.31 -6.29
CA VAL A 345 -20.08 2.47 -6.89
C VAL A 345 -20.74 1.24 -7.49
N GLY A 346 -20.37 0.89 -8.72
CA GLY A 346 -20.80 -0.34 -9.38
C GLY A 346 -19.62 -1.27 -9.62
N ILE A 347 -19.74 -2.54 -9.23
CA ILE A 347 -18.76 -3.59 -9.53
C ILE A 347 -19.39 -4.70 -10.35
N GLU A 348 -18.69 -5.15 -11.40
CA GLU A 348 -18.99 -6.38 -12.13
C GLU A 348 -18.25 -7.54 -11.48
N LEU A 349 -18.98 -8.55 -10.99
CA LEU A 349 -18.36 -9.71 -10.34
C LEU A 349 -17.65 -10.60 -11.35
N MET A 350 -16.45 -11.08 -10.98
CA MET A 350 -15.70 -12.03 -11.81
C MET A 350 -16.32 -13.42 -11.77
N ASN A 351 -16.88 -13.79 -10.62
CA ASN A 351 -17.63 -15.02 -10.41
C ASN A 351 -18.76 -14.73 -9.41
N ALA A 352 -19.99 -15.07 -9.79
CA ALA A 352 -21.17 -14.89 -8.95
C ALA A 352 -21.75 -16.21 -8.43
N HIS A 353 -21.02 -17.32 -8.54
CA HIS A 353 -21.42 -18.60 -7.96
C HIS A 353 -21.70 -18.45 -6.48
N ASP A 354 -22.81 -19.08 -6.05
CA ASP A 354 -23.29 -19.10 -4.67
C ASP A 354 -23.50 -17.71 -4.04
N ALA A 355 -23.60 -16.67 -4.86
CA ALA A 355 -23.90 -15.33 -4.39
C ALA A 355 -25.30 -15.29 -3.76
N PRO A 356 -25.49 -14.54 -2.65
CA PRO A 356 -26.79 -14.48 -1.99
C PRO A 356 -27.90 -14.08 -2.97
N PRO A 357 -29.16 -14.50 -2.73
CA PRO A 357 -30.29 -14.14 -3.59
C PRO A 357 -30.36 -12.63 -3.88
N PRO A 358 -30.76 -12.18 -5.09
CA PRO A 358 -30.77 -10.76 -5.46
C PRO A 358 -31.66 -9.85 -4.57
N ASP A 359 -32.62 -10.44 -3.88
CA ASP A 359 -33.48 -9.81 -2.88
C ASP A 359 -32.77 -9.53 -1.55
N VAL A 360 -31.64 -10.20 -1.28
CA VAL A 360 -30.78 -9.91 -0.14
C VAL A 360 -29.94 -8.67 -0.46
N THR A 361 -30.30 -7.56 0.19
CA THR A 361 -29.68 -6.25 -0.05
C THR A 361 -28.82 -5.74 1.10
N TYR A 362 -28.81 -6.40 2.27
CA TYR A 362 -28.09 -5.94 3.47
C TYR A 362 -27.09 -7.00 3.98
N GLY A 363 -26.25 -6.60 4.94
CA GLY A 363 -25.29 -7.51 5.58
C GLY A 363 -24.02 -7.78 4.78
N TYR A 364 -23.71 -6.90 3.81
CA TYR A 364 -22.49 -6.98 3.02
C TYR A 364 -21.35 -6.15 3.63
N SER A 365 -20.12 -6.55 3.32
CA SER A 365 -18.93 -5.71 3.49
C SER A 365 -18.14 -5.65 2.18
N VAL A 366 -17.40 -4.57 1.99
CA VAL A 366 -16.54 -4.36 0.82
C VAL A 366 -15.12 -4.15 1.30
N ASP A 367 -14.19 -4.96 0.77
CA ASP A 367 -12.76 -4.80 0.97
C ASP A 367 -12.10 -4.28 -0.31
N PHE A 368 -11.13 -3.38 -0.16
CA PHE A 368 -10.29 -2.92 -1.25
C PHE A 368 -9.16 -3.94 -1.47
N VAL A 369 -9.10 -4.52 -2.68
CA VAL A 369 -8.06 -5.52 -2.97
C VAL A 369 -6.77 -4.82 -3.37
N TRP A 370 -5.76 -4.89 -2.51
CA TRP A 370 -4.42 -4.43 -2.84
C TRP A 370 -3.76 -5.35 -3.87
N LYS A 371 -3.00 -4.75 -4.79
CA LYS A 371 -2.24 -5.47 -5.84
C LYS A 371 -0.77 -5.11 -5.72
N SER A 372 0.07 -6.11 -5.47
CA SER A 372 1.54 -5.99 -5.37
C SER A 372 2.25 -5.69 -6.69
N THR A 373 1.54 -5.67 -7.82
CA THR A 373 2.14 -5.75 -9.16
C THR A 373 3.16 -4.65 -9.46
N SER A 374 2.98 -3.43 -8.96
CA SER A 374 3.97 -2.34 -9.09
C SER A 374 5.26 -2.69 -8.36
N PHE A 375 5.17 -3.03 -7.08
CA PHE A 375 6.30 -3.39 -6.21
C PHE A 375 7.01 -4.67 -6.69
N ASP A 376 6.26 -5.70 -7.10
CA ASP A 376 6.83 -6.92 -7.66
C ASP A 376 7.71 -6.63 -8.88
N ARG A 377 7.28 -5.69 -9.74
CA ARG A 377 8.05 -5.27 -10.92
C ARG A 377 9.30 -4.49 -10.53
N MET A 378 9.26 -3.68 -9.48
CA MET A 378 10.43 -3.00 -8.93
C MET A 378 11.44 -4.02 -8.38
N PHE A 379 11.00 -5.01 -7.59
CA PHE A 379 11.87 -6.09 -7.10
C PHE A 379 12.49 -6.91 -8.24
N ILE A 380 11.71 -7.22 -9.28
CA ILE A 380 12.23 -7.89 -10.48
C ILE A 380 13.30 -7.03 -11.17
N ALA A 381 13.12 -5.70 -11.23
CA ALA A 381 14.12 -4.80 -11.79
C ALA A 381 15.41 -4.77 -10.96
N LEU A 382 15.30 -4.70 -9.62
CA LEU A 382 16.46 -4.82 -8.72
C LEU A 382 17.23 -6.12 -8.94
N ARG A 383 16.52 -7.26 -9.03
CA ARG A 383 17.15 -8.55 -9.31
C ARG A 383 17.80 -8.60 -10.69
N LYS A 384 17.22 -7.97 -11.72
CA LYS A 384 17.84 -7.91 -13.04
C LYS A 384 19.11 -7.06 -13.06
N LEU A 385 19.24 -6.09 -12.17
CA LEU A 385 20.47 -5.29 -12.05
C LEU A 385 21.65 -6.13 -11.53
N THR A 386 21.39 -7.16 -10.72
CA THR A 386 22.43 -8.11 -10.25
C THR A 386 22.84 -9.11 -11.32
N ASP A 387 22.06 -9.26 -12.40
CA ASP A 387 22.40 -10.13 -13.52
C ASP A 387 23.40 -9.42 -14.47
N ASP A 388 24.59 -10.00 -14.62
CA ASP A 388 25.64 -9.44 -15.47
C ASP A 388 25.20 -9.27 -16.93
N GLY A 389 25.46 -8.09 -17.49
CA GLY A 389 25.31 -7.79 -18.92
C GLY A 389 23.88 -7.49 -19.38
N PHE A 390 22.90 -7.44 -18.46
CA PHE A 390 21.51 -7.13 -18.80
C PHE A 390 21.36 -5.71 -19.41
N VAL A 391 22.07 -4.72 -18.86
CA VAL A 391 22.22 -3.36 -19.40
C VAL A 391 23.65 -3.08 -19.86
N SER A 392 23.90 -2.00 -20.61
CA SER A 392 25.28 -1.64 -21.02
C SER A 392 26.16 -1.38 -19.81
N HIS A 393 27.45 -1.70 -19.92
CA HIS A 393 28.41 -1.45 -18.84
C HIS A 393 28.43 0.03 -18.43
N ALA A 394 28.26 0.93 -19.40
CA ALA A 394 28.14 2.36 -19.14
C ALA A 394 26.94 2.70 -18.24
N ILE A 395 25.75 2.19 -18.58
CA ILE A 395 24.53 2.42 -17.79
C ILE A 395 24.68 1.78 -16.40
N TYR A 396 25.17 0.54 -16.33
CA TYR A 396 25.41 -0.16 -15.06
C TYR A 396 26.30 0.64 -14.11
N ARG A 397 27.46 1.11 -14.60
CA ARG A 397 28.39 1.92 -13.81
C ARG A 397 27.77 3.25 -13.37
N LYS A 398 27.02 3.92 -14.26
CA LYS A 398 26.36 5.19 -13.94
C LYS A 398 25.27 5.05 -12.88
N ILE A 399 24.45 3.99 -12.92
CA ILE A 399 23.42 3.71 -11.90
C ILE A 399 24.07 3.54 -10.52
N LEU A 400 25.21 2.83 -10.44
CA LEU A 400 25.93 2.62 -9.18
C LEU A 400 26.73 3.85 -8.70
N GLY A 401 26.68 4.98 -9.42
CA GLY A 401 27.46 6.18 -9.08
C GLY A 401 28.97 6.04 -9.31
N HIS A 402 29.39 5.04 -10.09
CA HIS A 402 30.79 4.86 -10.44
C HIS A 402 31.25 5.85 -11.51
N ASP A 403 32.45 6.39 -11.33
CA ASP A 403 33.10 7.26 -12.30
C ASP A 403 33.47 6.45 -13.55
N PHE A 404 32.64 6.55 -14.57
CA PHE A 404 32.86 5.94 -15.87
C PHE A 404 32.44 6.90 -16.98
N GLU A 405 33.34 7.10 -17.94
CA GLU A 405 33.11 7.92 -19.12
C GLU A 405 33.06 7.01 -20.34
N ALA A 406 31.86 6.84 -20.88
CA ALA A 406 31.66 5.97 -22.04
C ALA A 406 32.12 6.68 -23.31
N PRO A 407 32.76 5.97 -24.26
CA PRO A 407 33.01 6.55 -25.58
C PRO A 407 31.68 6.90 -26.24
N PRO A 408 31.64 7.96 -27.09
CA PRO A 408 30.44 8.32 -27.81
C PRO A 408 29.97 7.18 -28.70
N LEU A 409 28.65 7.03 -28.79
CA LEU A 409 28.01 6.05 -29.66
C LEU A 409 28.28 6.42 -31.11
N ASN A 410 28.66 5.42 -31.91
CA ASN A 410 28.89 5.61 -33.34
C ASN A 410 27.54 5.61 -34.08
N ILE A 411 26.92 6.79 -34.18
CA ILE A 411 25.64 6.99 -34.89
C ILE A 411 25.83 7.99 -36.02
N LEU A 412 25.18 7.74 -37.16
CA LEU A 412 25.11 8.70 -38.25
C LEU A 412 24.23 9.87 -37.86
N TYR A 413 24.80 11.08 -37.81
CA TYR A 413 24.03 12.30 -37.55
C TYR A 413 22.95 12.50 -38.63
N PRO A 414 21.73 12.91 -38.24
CA PRO A 414 20.75 13.32 -39.22
C PRO A 414 21.23 14.59 -39.93
N LYS A 415 21.00 14.68 -41.24
CA LYS A 415 21.34 15.87 -42.03
C LYS A 415 20.53 17.10 -41.61
N HIS A 416 19.29 16.86 -41.18
CA HIS A 416 18.36 17.87 -40.66
C HIS A 416 17.67 17.33 -39.41
N TYR A 417 17.52 18.18 -38.39
CA TYR A 417 16.84 17.87 -37.13
C TYR A 417 15.33 18.19 -37.16
N SER A 418 14.83 18.66 -38.30
CA SER A 418 13.40 18.89 -38.54
C SER A 418 12.66 17.55 -38.57
N VAL A 419 11.58 17.44 -37.82
CA VAL A 419 10.76 16.22 -37.72
C VAL A 419 9.36 16.48 -38.29
N PRO A 420 8.85 15.64 -39.21
CA PRO A 420 7.50 15.80 -39.74
C PRO A 420 6.45 15.84 -38.64
N GLY A 421 5.46 16.72 -38.77
CA GLY A 421 4.34 16.82 -37.81
C GLY A 421 4.68 17.44 -36.45
N LEU A 422 5.92 17.85 -36.22
CA LEU A 422 6.37 18.56 -35.01
C LEU A 422 6.81 20.00 -35.33
N PRO A 423 6.75 20.91 -34.34
CA PRO A 423 7.32 22.26 -34.50
C PRO A 423 8.84 22.23 -34.74
N GLU A 424 9.35 23.26 -35.42
CA GLU A 424 10.79 23.46 -35.59
C GLU A 424 11.48 23.63 -34.23
N LEU A 425 12.63 22.96 -34.08
CA LEU A 425 13.39 22.96 -32.84
C LEU A 425 14.25 24.21 -32.74
N ASN A 426 14.30 24.81 -31.55
CA ASN A 426 15.24 25.90 -31.29
C ASN A 426 16.68 25.36 -31.10
N HIS A 427 17.66 26.28 -31.02
CA HIS A 427 19.07 25.91 -30.90
C HIS A 427 19.36 24.97 -29.70
N SER A 428 18.82 25.28 -28.51
CA SER A 428 19.02 24.44 -27.32
C SER A 428 18.41 23.04 -27.47
N GLN A 429 17.25 22.92 -28.11
CA GLN A 429 16.61 21.64 -28.35
C GLN A 429 17.40 20.82 -29.37
N VAL A 430 17.87 21.43 -30.46
CA VAL A 430 18.75 20.76 -31.44
C VAL A 430 20.03 20.24 -30.79
N MET A 431 20.65 21.04 -29.93
CA MET A 431 21.84 20.62 -29.18
C MET A 431 21.52 19.45 -28.24
N ALA A 432 20.39 19.48 -27.54
CA ALA A 432 19.93 18.37 -26.71
C ALA A 432 19.73 17.08 -27.53
N VAL A 433 19.03 17.16 -28.67
CA VAL A 433 18.86 16.00 -29.56
C VAL A 433 20.22 15.46 -30.01
N ARG A 434 21.14 16.32 -30.42
CA ARG A 434 22.47 15.91 -30.87
C ARG A 434 23.27 15.19 -29.78
N GLU A 435 23.31 15.72 -28.56
CA GLU A 435 24.03 15.10 -27.44
C GLU A 435 23.40 13.77 -27.02
N VAL A 436 22.06 13.69 -27.00
CA VAL A 436 21.37 12.46 -26.60
C VAL A 436 21.65 11.32 -27.58
N LEU A 437 21.67 11.61 -28.88
CA LEU A 437 21.97 10.60 -29.90
C LEU A 437 23.37 9.99 -29.72
N THR A 438 24.35 10.73 -29.21
CA THR A 438 25.74 10.24 -29.14
C THR A 438 26.13 9.66 -27.77
N ARG A 439 25.26 9.74 -26.77
CA ARG A 439 25.56 9.27 -25.40
C ARG A 439 24.75 8.05 -25.02
N SER A 440 25.33 7.17 -24.20
CA SER A 440 24.66 6.00 -23.63
C SER A 440 23.68 6.34 -22.51
N MET A 441 23.88 7.46 -21.83
CA MET A 441 22.97 7.97 -20.81
C MET A 441 22.96 9.51 -20.87
N SER A 442 21.76 10.09 -20.89
CA SER A 442 21.55 11.55 -20.95
C SER A 442 20.42 11.97 -20.01
N LEU A 443 20.52 13.19 -19.50
CA LEU A 443 19.50 13.85 -18.68
C LEU A 443 19.09 15.14 -19.39
N ILE A 444 17.79 15.32 -19.65
CA ILE A 444 17.26 16.56 -20.24
C ILE A 444 16.49 17.31 -19.17
N GLN A 445 17.04 18.44 -18.74
CA GLN A 445 16.35 19.36 -17.86
C GLN A 445 15.65 20.46 -18.67
N GLY A 446 14.39 20.73 -18.34
CA GLY A 446 13.65 21.83 -18.94
C GLY A 446 12.53 22.35 -18.04
N PRO A 447 12.47 23.66 -17.75
CA PRO A 447 11.32 24.28 -17.08
C PRO A 447 9.98 24.02 -17.78
N PRO A 448 8.84 24.29 -17.11
CA PRO A 448 7.54 24.23 -17.75
C PRO A 448 7.49 25.11 -19.02
N GLY A 449 6.91 24.58 -20.09
CA GLY A 449 6.74 25.32 -21.35
C GLY A 449 7.96 25.34 -22.30
N THR A 450 9.11 24.77 -21.95
CA THR A 450 10.31 24.79 -22.81
C THR A 450 10.32 23.74 -23.94
N GLY A 451 9.21 23.03 -24.13
CA GLY A 451 9.07 22.04 -25.20
C GLY A 451 9.85 20.74 -24.95
N LYS A 452 10.02 20.31 -23.69
CA LYS A 452 10.62 19.00 -23.34
C LYS A 452 10.00 17.85 -24.14
N THR A 453 8.68 17.70 -24.07
CA THR A 453 7.95 16.62 -24.76
C THR A 453 8.10 16.68 -26.29
N VAL A 454 8.24 17.88 -26.87
CA VAL A 454 8.55 18.02 -28.32
C VAL A 454 9.97 17.54 -28.60
N THR A 455 10.93 17.92 -27.77
CA THR A 455 12.33 17.47 -27.85
C THR A 455 12.43 15.95 -27.70
N SER A 456 11.73 15.36 -26.72
CA SER A 456 11.65 13.92 -26.49
C SER A 456 11.08 13.18 -27.70
N ALA A 457 9.98 13.68 -28.29
CA ALA A 457 9.41 13.11 -29.51
C ALA A 457 10.39 13.18 -30.70
N SER A 458 11.14 14.27 -30.85
CA SER A 458 12.18 14.38 -31.88
C SER A 458 13.36 13.43 -31.67
N ILE A 459 13.78 13.21 -30.43
CA ILE A 459 14.81 12.22 -30.09
C ILE A 459 14.32 10.82 -30.48
N VAL A 460 13.11 10.45 -30.06
CA VAL A 460 12.50 9.15 -30.39
C VAL A 460 12.41 8.97 -31.90
N TYR A 461 12.04 10.02 -32.63
CA TYR A 461 11.99 9.98 -34.09
C TYR A 461 13.33 9.62 -34.72
N HIS A 462 14.39 10.33 -34.35
CA HIS A 462 15.72 10.07 -34.91
C HIS A 462 16.28 8.70 -34.50
N LEU A 463 16.04 8.27 -33.26
CA LEU A 463 16.42 6.93 -32.80
C LEU A 463 15.68 5.83 -33.57
N ALA A 464 14.37 5.98 -33.78
CA ALA A 464 13.59 5.01 -34.55
C ALA A 464 14.04 4.94 -36.02
N LYS A 465 14.38 6.09 -36.64
CA LYS A 465 14.88 6.15 -38.02
C LYS A 465 16.29 5.59 -38.18
N ALA A 466 17.12 5.61 -37.13
CA ALA A 466 18.42 4.93 -37.14
C ALA A 466 18.28 3.39 -37.21
N GLY A 467 17.08 2.86 -36.96
CA GLY A 467 16.75 1.44 -37.03
C GLY A 467 17.16 0.65 -35.80
N GLY A 468 16.81 -0.64 -35.78
CA GLY A 468 17.12 -1.56 -34.68
C GLY A 468 15.86 -2.10 -34.00
N THR A 469 15.89 -2.18 -32.67
CA THR A 469 14.76 -2.62 -31.86
C THR A 469 13.75 -1.47 -31.67
N PRO A 470 12.47 -1.76 -31.38
CA PRO A 470 11.52 -0.71 -31.01
C PRO A 470 12.07 0.18 -29.88
N ILE A 471 11.72 1.46 -29.91
CA ILE A 471 12.09 2.40 -28.85
C ILE A 471 11.07 2.29 -27.72
N LEU A 472 11.53 2.14 -26.47
CA LEU A 472 10.65 2.17 -25.30
C LEU A 472 10.54 3.60 -24.80
N VAL A 473 9.31 4.08 -24.68
CA VAL A 473 9.00 5.40 -24.18
C VAL A 473 8.11 5.27 -22.96
N CYS A 474 8.59 5.81 -21.84
CA CYS A 474 7.93 5.68 -20.54
C CYS A 474 7.67 7.03 -19.88
N ALA A 475 6.71 7.05 -18.97
CA ALA A 475 6.52 8.10 -17.97
C ALA A 475 5.79 7.49 -16.75
N PRO A 476 5.88 8.07 -15.55
CA PRO A 476 5.20 7.52 -14.38
C PRO A 476 3.67 7.61 -14.48
N SER A 477 3.13 8.67 -15.09
CA SER A 477 1.68 8.89 -15.20
C SER A 477 1.12 8.53 -16.58
N ASN A 478 -0.10 7.96 -16.62
CA ASN A 478 -0.77 7.65 -17.90
C ASN A 478 -0.98 8.88 -18.77
N VAL A 479 -1.29 10.03 -18.18
CA VAL A 479 -1.52 11.29 -18.91
C VAL A 479 -0.24 11.75 -19.63
N ALA A 480 0.92 11.66 -18.97
CA ALA A 480 2.20 11.99 -19.61
C ALA A 480 2.52 11.03 -20.77
N VAL A 481 2.28 9.71 -20.58
CA VAL A 481 2.45 8.73 -21.65
C VAL A 481 1.56 9.05 -22.86
N ASP A 482 0.29 9.40 -22.62
CA ASP A 482 -0.68 9.68 -23.68
C ASP A 482 -0.29 10.94 -24.48
N GLN A 483 0.14 12.01 -23.79
CA GLN A 483 0.64 13.24 -24.45
C GLN A 483 1.87 12.97 -25.33
N LEU A 484 2.79 12.14 -24.85
CA LEU A 484 4.01 11.80 -25.58
C LEU A 484 3.69 10.86 -26.76
N ALA A 485 2.84 9.87 -26.57
CA ALA A 485 2.36 8.97 -27.63
C ALA A 485 1.67 9.75 -28.76
N GLU A 486 0.83 10.74 -28.42
CA GLU A 486 0.16 11.59 -29.41
C GLU A 486 1.17 12.36 -30.27
N LYS A 487 2.18 12.98 -29.64
CA LYS A 487 3.22 13.72 -30.36
C LYS A 487 4.07 12.83 -31.25
N ILE A 488 4.46 11.65 -30.76
CA ILE A 488 5.26 10.69 -31.54
C ILE A 488 4.44 10.18 -32.73
N ASN A 489 3.14 9.91 -32.56
CA ASN A 489 2.27 9.46 -33.64
C ASN A 489 2.18 10.48 -34.79
N ARG A 490 2.18 11.79 -34.48
CA ARG A 490 2.20 12.86 -35.51
C ARG A 490 3.42 12.82 -36.43
N THR A 491 4.50 12.16 -36.02
CA THR A 491 5.71 11.98 -36.84
C THR A 491 5.58 10.91 -37.94
N GLY A 492 4.48 10.15 -37.92
CA GLY A 492 4.23 9.04 -38.85
C GLY A 492 4.93 7.73 -38.47
N LEU A 493 5.47 7.63 -37.26
CA LEU A 493 5.98 6.37 -36.71
C LEU A 493 4.84 5.44 -36.29
N ARG A 494 5.08 4.12 -36.36
CA ARG A 494 4.16 3.09 -35.86
C ARG A 494 4.26 3.00 -34.35
N VAL A 495 3.35 3.68 -33.65
CA VAL A 495 3.30 3.76 -32.19
C VAL A 495 2.32 2.73 -31.63
N ILE A 496 2.74 2.02 -30.59
CA ILE A 496 1.86 1.18 -29.77
C ILE A 496 1.81 1.73 -28.35
N ARG A 497 0.60 2.01 -27.86
CA ARG A 497 0.34 2.35 -26.46
C ARG A 497 0.00 1.08 -25.68
N MET A 498 0.87 0.68 -24.76
CA MET A 498 0.63 -0.47 -23.88
C MET A 498 -0.01 -0.01 -22.58
N CYS A 499 -1.23 -0.48 -22.30
CA CYS A 499 -1.97 -0.23 -21.06
C CYS A 499 -2.03 -1.48 -20.18
N ALA A 500 -2.21 -1.27 -18.86
CA ALA A 500 -2.60 -2.35 -17.96
C ALA A 500 -3.98 -2.89 -18.37
N LYS A 501 -4.21 -4.21 -18.19
CA LYS A 501 -5.49 -4.84 -18.55
C LYS A 501 -6.70 -4.21 -17.85
N SER A 502 -6.53 -3.77 -16.59
CA SER A 502 -7.57 -3.06 -15.85
C SER A 502 -7.98 -1.72 -16.47
N ARG A 503 -7.16 -1.17 -17.39
CA ARG A 503 -7.40 0.10 -18.06
C ARG A 503 -7.83 -0.04 -19.53
N GLU A 504 -8.05 -1.25 -20.04
CA GLU A 504 -8.49 -1.45 -21.44
C GLU A 504 -9.88 -0.85 -21.71
N ALA A 505 -10.70 -0.64 -20.68
CA ALA A 505 -12.02 -0.03 -20.81
C ALA A 505 -12.04 1.50 -20.59
N ILE A 506 -10.90 2.11 -20.27
CA ILE A 506 -10.82 3.55 -19.96
C ILE A 506 -10.62 4.34 -21.25
N ASP A 507 -11.40 5.41 -21.43
CA ASP A 507 -11.24 6.27 -22.61
C ASP A 507 -9.98 7.15 -22.52
N SER A 508 -9.31 7.37 -23.65
CA SER A 508 -8.11 8.20 -23.79
C SER A 508 -8.00 8.78 -25.20
N PRO A 509 -7.46 10.01 -25.37
CA PRO A 509 -7.24 10.62 -26.68
C PRO A 509 -6.40 9.77 -27.64
N VAL A 510 -5.59 8.85 -27.12
CA VAL A 510 -4.71 7.95 -27.90
C VAL A 510 -5.19 6.51 -27.91
N ASN A 511 -6.47 6.25 -27.64
CA ASN A 511 -7.01 4.89 -27.58
C ASN A 511 -6.86 4.09 -28.87
N PHE A 512 -6.88 4.75 -30.03
CA PHE A 512 -6.60 4.10 -31.32
C PHE A 512 -5.15 3.59 -31.44
N LEU A 513 -4.23 4.08 -30.61
CA LEU A 513 -2.85 3.57 -30.51
C LEU A 513 -2.74 2.40 -29.54
N ALA A 514 -3.76 2.13 -28.73
CA ALA A 514 -3.68 1.12 -27.69
C ALA A 514 -3.55 -0.29 -28.29
N LEU A 515 -2.65 -1.12 -27.75
CA LEU A 515 -2.37 -2.46 -28.28
C LEU A 515 -3.64 -3.31 -28.42
N HIS A 516 -4.51 -3.29 -27.40
CA HIS A 516 -5.76 -4.07 -27.42
C HIS A 516 -6.71 -3.60 -28.53
N ASN A 517 -6.75 -2.31 -28.84
CA ASN A 517 -7.56 -1.76 -29.93
C ASN A 517 -6.95 -2.04 -31.29
N GLN A 518 -5.62 -1.92 -31.45
CA GLN A 518 -4.97 -2.29 -32.71
C GLN A 518 -5.13 -3.77 -33.05
N VAL A 519 -5.11 -4.66 -32.05
CA VAL A 519 -5.43 -6.08 -32.25
C VAL A 519 -6.90 -6.27 -32.64
N ARG A 520 -7.81 -5.53 -32.00
CA ARG A 520 -9.26 -5.61 -32.29
C ARG A 520 -9.60 -5.20 -33.74
N TYR A 521 -8.84 -4.27 -34.32
CA TYR A 521 -9.04 -3.79 -35.68
C TYR A 521 -7.99 -4.31 -36.67
N LEU A 522 -7.30 -5.41 -36.33
CA LEU A 522 -6.28 -5.99 -37.19
C LEU A 522 -6.93 -6.74 -38.36
N GLU A 523 -6.66 -6.32 -39.58
CA GLU A 523 -7.13 -7.02 -40.77
C GLU A 523 -6.35 -8.34 -40.98
N GLY A 524 -7.06 -9.40 -41.40
CA GLY A 524 -6.45 -10.66 -41.85
C GLY A 524 -6.45 -11.84 -40.87
N GLU A 525 -7.03 -11.70 -39.68
CA GLU A 525 -7.15 -12.78 -38.68
C GLU A 525 -8.63 -13.13 -38.40
N GLU A 526 -9.34 -13.64 -39.42
CA GLU A 526 -10.79 -13.91 -39.36
C GLU A 526 -11.23 -14.84 -38.21
N GLU A 527 -10.38 -15.78 -37.79
CA GLU A 527 -10.70 -16.68 -36.68
C GLU A 527 -10.80 -15.91 -35.36
N LEU A 528 -9.90 -14.95 -35.15
CA LEU A 528 -9.91 -14.11 -33.96
C LEU A 528 -11.18 -13.24 -33.93
N ASP A 529 -11.58 -12.69 -35.08
CA ASP A 529 -12.80 -11.87 -35.20
C ASP A 529 -14.06 -12.68 -34.89
N LYS A 530 -14.17 -13.91 -35.42
CA LYS A 530 -15.29 -14.82 -35.15
C LYS A 530 -15.38 -15.16 -33.66
N LEU A 531 -14.24 -15.44 -33.02
CA LEU A 531 -14.18 -15.72 -31.59
C LEU A 531 -14.53 -14.49 -30.76
N TRP A 532 -14.17 -13.29 -31.22
CA TRP A 532 -14.52 -12.03 -30.55
C TRP A 532 -16.02 -11.75 -30.63
N GLN A 533 -16.62 -11.87 -31.82
CA GLN A 533 -18.07 -11.73 -32.03
C GLN A 533 -18.84 -12.73 -31.19
N LEU A 534 -18.42 -14.00 -31.21
CA LEU A 534 -19.04 -15.02 -30.38
C LEU A 534 -18.98 -14.63 -28.90
N LYS A 535 -17.83 -14.16 -28.41
CA LYS A 535 -17.67 -13.70 -27.02
C LYS A 535 -18.55 -12.51 -26.67
N GLU A 536 -18.77 -11.58 -27.60
CA GLU A 536 -19.67 -10.43 -27.41
C GLU A 536 -21.14 -10.85 -27.41
N GLU A 537 -21.54 -11.81 -28.25
CA GLU A 537 -22.92 -12.30 -28.34
C GLU A 537 -23.32 -13.21 -27.17
N THR A 538 -22.41 -14.10 -26.75
CA THR A 538 -22.69 -15.10 -25.69
C THR A 538 -22.27 -14.62 -24.31
N GLY A 539 -21.39 -13.62 -24.22
CA GLY A 539 -20.76 -13.13 -22.99
C GLY A 539 -19.56 -13.98 -22.53
N GLU A 540 -19.53 -15.26 -22.88
CA GLU A 540 -18.49 -16.22 -22.50
C GLU A 540 -18.17 -17.20 -23.63
N LEU A 541 -16.93 -17.67 -23.69
CA LEU A 541 -16.49 -18.70 -24.64
C LEU A 541 -16.36 -20.07 -23.97
N SER A 542 -16.49 -21.13 -24.75
CA SER A 542 -16.13 -22.48 -24.29
C SER A 542 -14.67 -22.53 -23.84
N SER A 543 -14.29 -23.45 -22.95
CA SER A 543 -12.89 -23.55 -22.48
C SER A 543 -11.87 -23.72 -23.61
N LEU A 544 -12.27 -24.39 -24.70
CA LEU A 544 -11.42 -24.58 -25.89
C LEU A 544 -11.32 -23.28 -26.71
N ASP A 545 -12.44 -22.60 -26.92
CA ASP A 545 -12.48 -21.34 -27.67
C ASP A 545 -11.81 -20.21 -26.91
N GLU A 546 -11.94 -20.15 -25.58
CA GLU A 546 -11.21 -19.20 -24.73
C GLU A 546 -9.70 -19.46 -24.76
N TYR A 547 -9.27 -20.72 -24.88
CA TYR A 547 -7.86 -21.04 -25.11
C TYR A 547 -7.39 -20.54 -26.48
N ARG A 548 -8.13 -20.85 -27.56
CA ARG A 548 -7.81 -20.41 -28.93
C ARG A 548 -7.79 -18.90 -29.05
N PHE A 549 -8.80 -18.22 -28.51
CA PHE A 549 -8.91 -16.77 -28.45
C PHE A 549 -7.69 -16.13 -27.80
N ARG A 550 -7.32 -16.61 -26.60
CA ARG A 550 -6.13 -16.09 -25.89
C ARG A 550 -4.84 -16.35 -26.67
N PHE A 551 -4.71 -17.51 -27.31
CA PHE A 551 -3.54 -17.85 -28.11
C PHE A 551 -3.40 -16.92 -29.33
N LEU A 552 -4.46 -16.77 -30.12
CA LEU A 552 -4.49 -15.91 -31.32
C LEU A 552 -4.30 -14.44 -30.96
N ARG A 553 -5.00 -13.94 -29.93
CA ARG A 553 -4.79 -12.58 -29.41
C ARG A 553 -3.33 -12.36 -29.02
N SER A 554 -2.73 -13.30 -28.26
CA SER A 554 -1.33 -13.18 -27.85
C SER A 554 -0.35 -13.24 -29.03
N LYS A 555 -0.69 -13.97 -30.10
CA LYS A 555 0.09 -14.00 -31.35
C LYS A 555 0.05 -12.63 -32.02
N CYS A 556 -1.13 -12.07 -32.25
CA CYS A 556 -1.30 -10.74 -32.84
C CYS A 556 -0.62 -9.64 -32.02
N GLU A 557 -0.76 -9.69 -30.69
CA GLU A 557 -0.08 -8.75 -29.78
C GLU A 557 1.45 -8.80 -29.96
N ARG A 558 2.05 -9.99 -30.05
CA ARG A 558 3.49 -10.14 -30.28
C ARG A 558 3.91 -9.64 -31.66
N ASP A 559 3.11 -9.92 -32.68
CA ASP A 559 3.42 -9.51 -34.05
C ASP A 559 3.39 -7.99 -34.20
N LEU A 560 2.37 -7.33 -33.64
CA LEU A 560 2.30 -5.86 -33.62
C LEU A 560 3.48 -5.25 -32.85
N LEU A 561 3.77 -5.74 -31.65
CA LEU A 561 4.88 -5.24 -30.84
C LEU A 561 6.25 -5.41 -31.52
N LYS A 562 6.44 -6.47 -32.32
CA LYS A 562 7.67 -6.71 -33.08
C LYS A 562 7.85 -5.72 -34.24
N HIS A 563 6.75 -5.27 -34.85
CA HIS A 563 6.78 -4.34 -36.00
C HIS A 563 6.60 -2.87 -35.60
N ALA A 564 6.40 -2.58 -34.32
CA ALA A 564 6.32 -1.22 -33.82
C ALA A 564 7.66 -0.49 -33.97
N ASP A 565 7.61 0.79 -34.31
CA ASP A 565 8.79 1.66 -34.23
C ASP A 565 8.99 2.13 -32.78
N VAL A 566 7.87 2.37 -32.07
CA VAL A 566 7.86 2.90 -30.70
C VAL A 566 6.79 2.22 -29.86
N VAL A 567 7.13 1.87 -28.62
CA VAL A 567 6.19 1.38 -27.61
C VAL A 567 6.13 2.40 -26.47
N CYS A 568 4.93 2.96 -26.23
CA CYS A 568 4.65 3.91 -25.17
C CYS A 568 3.91 3.21 -24.01
N CYS A 569 4.39 3.32 -22.78
CA CYS A 569 3.75 2.72 -21.61
C CYS A 569 4.15 3.45 -20.31
N THR A 570 3.50 3.16 -19.19
CA THR A 570 4.00 3.69 -17.90
C THR A 570 5.28 2.97 -17.47
N CYS A 571 6.09 3.57 -16.59
CA CYS A 571 7.31 2.93 -16.06
C CYS A 571 7.01 1.52 -15.51
N VAL A 572 5.98 1.40 -14.67
CA VAL A 572 5.51 0.10 -14.18
C VAL A 572 5.05 -0.82 -15.32
N ALA A 573 4.33 -0.30 -16.32
CA ALA A 573 3.86 -1.11 -17.47
C ALA A 573 5.00 -1.68 -18.34
N ALA A 574 6.21 -1.12 -18.29
CA ALA A 574 7.38 -1.69 -18.96
C ALA A 574 7.77 -3.08 -18.41
N GLY A 575 7.32 -3.44 -17.21
CA GLY A 575 7.44 -4.80 -16.65
C GLY A 575 6.35 -5.79 -17.10
N ASP A 576 5.51 -5.44 -18.08
CA ASP A 576 4.44 -6.33 -18.56
C ASP A 576 5.01 -7.61 -19.24
N PRO A 577 4.50 -8.81 -18.92
CA PRO A 577 4.99 -10.07 -19.50
C PRO A 577 4.95 -10.14 -21.03
N ARG A 578 4.09 -9.35 -21.68
CA ARG A 578 4.03 -9.26 -23.15
C ARG A 578 5.34 -8.75 -23.76
N PHE A 579 6.19 -8.07 -22.98
CA PHE A 579 7.50 -7.59 -23.40
C PHE A 579 8.66 -8.58 -23.19
N ASN A 580 8.43 -9.75 -22.57
CA ASN A 580 9.51 -10.69 -22.22
C ASN A 580 10.39 -11.14 -23.42
N HIS A 581 9.87 -11.05 -24.64
CA HIS A 581 10.58 -11.45 -25.87
C HIS A 581 11.22 -10.27 -26.62
N ILE A 582 11.10 -9.05 -26.09
CA ILE A 582 11.56 -7.82 -26.73
C ILE A 582 12.67 -7.21 -25.87
N ARG A 583 13.75 -6.78 -26.53
CA ARG A 583 14.80 -5.99 -25.89
C ARG A 583 14.69 -4.57 -26.41
N PHE A 584 14.52 -3.62 -25.50
CA PHE A 584 14.49 -2.21 -25.87
C PHE A 584 15.88 -1.62 -25.65
N ARG A 585 16.65 -1.48 -26.74
CA ARG A 585 18.02 -0.95 -26.64
C ARG A 585 18.06 0.54 -26.33
N ALA A 586 17.04 1.28 -26.74
CA ALA A 586 16.87 2.69 -26.46
C ALA A 586 15.61 2.89 -25.61
N VAL A 587 15.78 3.56 -24.47
CA VAL A 587 14.72 3.84 -23.50
C VAL A 587 14.70 5.34 -23.25
N LEU A 588 13.54 5.98 -23.37
CA LEU A 588 13.31 7.36 -22.96
C LEU A 588 12.26 7.37 -21.85
N ILE A 589 12.55 8.03 -20.73
CA ILE A 589 11.61 8.22 -19.62
C ILE A 589 11.35 9.72 -19.48
N ASP A 590 10.15 10.17 -19.86
CA ASP A 590 9.72 11.56 -19.65
C ASP A 590 9.12 11.71 -18.24
N GLU A 591 9.20 12.92 -17.68
CA GLU A 591 8.77 13.19 -16.29
C GLU A 591 9.41 12.23 -15.27
N SER A 592 10.65 11.78 -15.52
CA SER A 592 11.41 10.84 -14.69
C SER A 592 11.58 11.29 -13.24
N THR A 593 11.55 12.62 -13.00
CA THR A 593 11.63 13.23 -11.66
C THR A 593 10.40 12.98 -10.78
N GLN A 594 9.28 12.48 -11.33
CA GLN A 594 8.08 12.14 -10.56
C GLN A 594 8.06 10.67 -10.12
N ALA A 595 8.98 9.84 -10.62
CA ALA A 595 9.08 8.41 -10.32
C ALA A 595 10.12 8.15 -9.23
N THR A 596 9.93 7.09 -8.45
CA THR A 596 11.00 6.59 -7.57
C THR A 596 12.09 5.92 -8.40
N GLU A 597 13.30 5.84 -7.86
CA GLU A 597 14.42 5.21 -8.58
C GLU A 597 14.14 3.74 -8.95
N PRO A 598 13.56 2.88 -8.07
CA PRO A 598 13.16 1.53 -8.44
C PRO A 598 12.09 1.47 -9.53
N GLU A 599 11.20 2.47 -9.60
CA GLU A 599 10.20 2.56 -10.67
C GLU A 599 10.86 2.88 -12.02
N CYS A 600 11.77 3.85 -12.07
CA CYS A 600 12.58 4.18 -13.26
C CYS A 600 13.46 3.00 -13.70
N LEU A 601 13.88 2.15 -12.76
CA LEU A 601 14.71 0.99 -13.06
C LEU A 601 13.96 -0.06 -13.91
N ILE A 602 12.63 -0.16 -13.80
CA ILE A 602 11.80 -1.14 -14.53
C ILE A 602 12.02 -1.05 -16.06
N PRO A 603 11.78 0.10 -16.72
CA PRO A 603 12.02 0.23 -18.16
C PRO A 603 13.49 0.15 -18.54
N ILE A 604 14.42 0.60 -17.70
CA ILE A 604 15.87 0.48 -17.97
C ILE A 604 16.29 -1.00 -18.01
N MET A 605 15.72 -1.81 -17.11
CA MET A 605 15.90 -3.27 -17.02
C MET A 605 15.05 -4.04 -18.05
N THR A 606 14.97 -3.50 -19.26
CA THR A 606 14.45 -4.17 -20.47
C THR A 606 15.54 -4.47 -21.52
N GLY A 607 16.80 -4.17 -21.19
CA GLY A 607 17.95 -4.41 -22.07
C GLY A 607 18.61 -3.14 -22.60
N ALA A 608 18.44 -2.02 -21.89
CA ALA A 608 18.86 -0.71 -22.33
C ALA A 608 20.37 -0.65 -22.61
N ARG A 609 20.71 -0.02 -23.74
CA ARG A 609 22.07 0.35 -24.13
C ARG A 609 22.22 1.86 -24.28
N GLN A 610 21.12 2.56 -24.48
CA GLN A 610 20.98 4.01 -24.49
C GLN A 610 19.75 4.41 -23.66
N VAL A 611 19.92 5.36 -22.73
CA VAL A 611 18.85 5.87 -21.85
C VAL A 611 18.81 7.39 -21.90
N CYS A 612 17.61 7.96 -22.02
CA CYS A 612 17.36 9.39 -21.85
C CYS A 612 16.33 9.58 -20.72
N LEU A 613 16.65 10.44 -19.76
CA LEU A 613 15.82 10.76 -18.60
C LEU A 613 15.42 12.22 -18.55
#